data_AF-A0A353PPP2-F1
#
_entry.id   AF-A0A353PPP2-F1
#
_cell.length_a   1.000
_cell.length_b   1.000
_cell.length_c   1.000
_cell.angle_alpha   90.00
_cell.angle_beta   90.00
_cell.angle_gamma   90.00
#
_symmetry.space_group_name_H-M   'P 1'
#
loop_
_entity.id
_entity.type
_entity.pdbx_description
1 polymer ?
#
loop_
_entity_poly.entity_id
_entity_poly.type
_entity_poly.pdbx_seq_one_letter_code
_entity_poly.pdbx_strand_id
1 'polypeptide(L)'
;MTIDKVLDELKKREPIFHREKFGRMRVDFENMMDDDFWEVGASGNIYNKDFVLDTLEARYSKPYDDIWQTKNFKCKTLSENVYLLTYTLIQNNNRMTRR
;
A
#
# COMPACT_ATOMS: atom_id res chain seq x y z
N MET A 1 2.25 21.26 5.73
CA MET A 1 1.07 20.77 5.00
C MET A 1 -0.05 20.50 6.02
N THR A 2 -1.33 20.73 5.70
CA THR A 2 -2.43 20.40 6.64
C THR A 2 -2.70 18.89 6.62
N ILE A 3 -3.22 18.33 7.72
CA ILE A 3 -3.50 16.89 7.81
C ILE A 3 -4.50 16.41 6.75
N ASP A 4 -5.45 17.27 6.35
CA ASP A 4 -6.43 16.94 5.30
C ASP A 4 -5.77 16.81 3.93
N LYS A 5 -4.81 17.69 3.61
CA LYS A 5 -4.04 17.60 2.35
C LYS A 5 -3.19 16.34 2.32
N VAL A 6 -2.52 16.02 3.43
CA VAL A 6 -1.75 14.77 3.56
C VAL A 6 -2.67 13.56 3.38
N LEU A 7 -3.83 13.55 4.02
CA LEU A 7 -4.82 12.49 3.89
C LEU A 7 -5.24 12.28 2.43
N ASP A 8 -5.49 13.35 1.69
CA ASP A 8 -5.90 13.27 0.28
C ASP A 8 -4.77 12.81 -0.65
N GLU A 9 -3.51 13.13 -0.33
CA GLU A 9 -2.34 12.59 -1.03
C GLU A 9 -2.15 11.11 -0.72
N LEU A 10 -2.22 10.72 0.55
CA LEU A 10 -2.06 9.33 0.98
C LEU A 10 -3.17 8.42 0.43
N LYS A 11 -4.44 8.85 0.40
CA LYS A 11 -5.53 8.10 -0.25
C LYS A 11 -5.27 7.81 -1.73
N LYS A 12 -4.51 8.65 -2.44
CA LYS A 12 -4.17 8.43 -3.85
C LYS A 12 -3.03 7.45 -4.00
N ARG A 13 -2.09 7.44 -3.06
CA ARG A 13 -0.91 6.56 -3.05
C ARG A 13 -1.22 5.17 -2.49
N GLU A 14 -2.08 5.08 -1.50
CA GLU A 14 -2.24 3.90 -0.66
C GLU A 14 -3.72 3.52 -0.49
N PRO A 15 -4.26 2.85 -1.51
CA PRO A 15 -5.07 1.67 -1.27
C PRO A 15 -4.45 0.43 -1.92
N ILE A 16 -4.09 -0.58 -1.10
CA ILE A 16 -3.40 -1.80 -1.57
C ILE A 16 -2.07 -1.43 -2.25
N PHE A 17 -1.17 -0.81 -1.48
CA PHE A 17 0.23 -0.43 -1.80
C PHE A 17 0.82 -1.09 -3.08
N HIS A 18 1.58 -0.32 -3.87
CA HIS A 18 2.26 -0.76 -5.11
C HIS A 18 1.35 -1.00 -6.32
N ARG A 19 0.55 0.01 -6.67
CA ARG A 19 -0.30 -0.04 -7.87
C ARG A 19 0.48 0.33 -9.12
N GLU A 20 0.12 -0.32 -10.23
CA GLU A 20 0.65 -0.04 -11.57
C GLU A 20 0.56 1.44 -12.00
N LYS A 21 -0.37 2.20 -11.42
CA LYS A 21 -0.52 3.65 -11.65
C LYS A 21 0.77 4.43 -11.35
N PHE A 22 1.62 3.89 -10.48
CA PHE A 22 2.89 4.50 -10.08
C PHE A 22 4.10 3.81 -10.72
N GLY A 23 3.87 2.96 -11.73
CA GLY A 23 4.88 2.20 -12.43
C GLY A 23 4.69 0.69 -12.28
N ARG A 24 5.32 -0.07 -13.17
CA ARG A 24 5.19 -1.54 -13.27
C ARG A 24 6.53 -2.27 -13.19
N MET A 25 7.65 -1.52 -13.18
CA MET A 25 8.98 -2.09 -13.07
C MET A 25 9.40 -2.19 -11.60
N ARG A 26 10.33 -3.11 -11.30
CA ARG A 26 10.90 -3.27 -9.95
C ARG A 26 11.36 -1.95 -9.34
N VAL A 27 12.09 -1.14 -10.11
CA VAL A 27 12.60 0.16 -9.69
C VAL A 27 11.49 1.15 -9.34
N ASP A 28 10.33 1.06 -9.99
CA ASP A 28 9.19 1.92 -9.68
C ASP A 28 8.65 1.57 -8.29
N PHE A 29 8.51 0.28 -7.98
CA PHE A 29 8.06 -0.21 -6.67
C PHE A 29 9.07 0.07 -5.57
N GLU A 30 10.35 -0.06 -5.87
CA GLU A 30 11.44 0.24 -4.95
C GLU A 30 11.41 1.70 -4.51
N ASN A 31 11.15 2.64 -5.43
CA ASN A 31 11.00 4.07 -5.14
C ASN A 31 9.78 4.41 -4.26
N MET A 32 8.88 3.45 -4.01
CA MET A 32 7.74 3.61 -3.11
C MET A 32 8.02 3.09 -1.68
N MET A 33 9.15 2.45 -1.46
CA MET A 33 9.52 1.79 -0.21
C MET A 33 10.75 2.46 0.42
N ASP A 34 10.74 2.56 1.75
CA ASP A 34 11.96 2.85 2.50
C ASP A 34 12.96 1.67 2.38
N ASP A 35 14.23 1.89 2.72
CA ASP A 35 15.25 0.83 2.69
C ASP A 35 15.01 -0.22 3.77
N ASP A 36 14.49 0.19 4.92
CA ASP A 36 14.14 -0.70 6.04
C ASP A 36 12.72 -1.26 5.95
N PHE A 37 12.09 -1.21 4.78
CA PHE A 37 10.69 -1.63 4.58
C PHE A 37 10.48 -3.13 4.82
N TRP A 38 9.41 -3.45 5.54
CA TRP A 38 8.85 -4.78 5.69
C TRP A 38 7.33 -4.71 5.87
N GLU A 39 6.63 -5.80 5.55
CA GLU A 39 5.18 -5.90 5.75
C GLU A 39 4.77 -7.18 6.47
N VAL A 40 3.63 -7.14 7.16
CA VAL A 40 2.95 -8.34 7.67
C VAL A 40 1.89 -8.74 6.67
N GLY A 41 2.05 -9.93 6.09
CA GLY A 41 1.04 -10.45 5.17
C GLY A 41 -0.18 -10.99 5.90
N ALA A 42 -1.20 -11.35 5.13
CA ALA A 42 -2.42 -11.97 5.66
C ALA A 42 -2.19 -13.28 6.44
N SER A 43 -1.07 -13.95 6.20
CA SER A 43 -0.62 -15.15 6.91
C SER A 43 -0.13 -14.86 8.33
N GLY A 44 0.11 -13.60 8.67
CA GLY A 44 0.82 -13.20 9.90
C GLY A 44 2.34 -13.27 9.77
N ASN A 45 2.87 -13.70 8.63
CA ASN A 45 4.31 -13.71 8.38
C ASN A 45 4.84 -12.31 8.06
N ILE A 46 6.10 -12.09 8.41
CA ILE A 46 6.86 -10.88 8.08
C ILE A 46 7.59 -11.11 6.76
N TYR A 47 7.47 -10.16 5.84
CA TYR A 47 8.12 -10.16 4.54
C TYR A 47 9.00 -8.91 4.40
N ASN A 48 10.23 -9.09 3.95
CA ASN A 48 11.17 -7.99 3.71
C ASN A 48 10.92 -7.31 2.35
N LYS A 49 11.55 -6.15 2.14
CA LYS A 49 11.54 -5.40 0.88
C LYS A 49 11.76 -6.27 -0.36
N ASP A 50 12.82 -7.08 -0.39
CA ASP A 50 13.17 -7.92 -1.55
C ASP A 50 12.06 -8.92 -1.91
N PHE A 51 11.51 -9.62 -0.92
CA PHE A 51 10.40 -10.56 -1.14
C PHE A 51 9.17 -9.85 -1.73
N VAL A 52 8.86 -8.65 -1.24
CA VAL A 52 7.72 -7.88 -1.72
C VAL A 52 7.97 -7.42 -3.16
N LEU A 53 9.17 -6.93 -3.49
CA LEU A 53 9.55 -6.54 -4.85
C LEU A 53 9.45 -7.71 -5.84
N ASP A 54 9.97 -8.89 -5.49
CA ASP A 54 9.87 -10.10 -6.32
C ASP A 54 8.40 -10.48 -6.56
N THR A 55 7.57 -10.37 -5.53
CA THR A 55 6.14 -10.66 -5.62
C THR A 55 5.42 -9.68 -6.53
N LEU A 56 5.78 -8.39 -6.49
CA LEU A 56 5.18 -7.35 -7.32
C LEU A 56 5.57 -7.49 -8.79
N GLU A 57 6.85 -7.75 -9.06
CA GLU A 57 7.36 -8.00 -10.40
C GLU A 57 6.65 -9.21 -11.04
N ALA A 58 6.52 -10.31 -10.28
CA ALA A 58 5.76 -11.48 -10.74
C ALA A 58 4.28 -11.16 -10.98
N ARG A 59 3.63 -10.41 -10.08
CA ARG A 59 2.20 -10.03 -10.20
C ARG A 59 1.93 -9.19 -11.44
N TYR A 60 2.77 -8.19 -11.71
CA TYR A 60 2.58 -7.24 -12.80
C TYR A 60 3.19 -7.68 -14.13
N SER A 61 3.86 -8.84 -14.18
CA SER A 61 4.25 -9.51 -15.42
C SER A 61 3.06 -9.93 -16.30
N LYS A 62 1.85 -9.96 -15.73
CA LYS A 62 0.59 -10.32 -16.40
C LYS A 62 -0.49 -9.27 -16.10
N PRO A 63 -1.57 -9.19 -16.89
CA PRO A 63 -2.74 -8.43 -16.50
C PRO A 63 -3.24 -8.89 -15.14
N TYR A 64 -3.35 -7.95 -14.20
CA TYR A 64 -3.81 -8.18 -12.85
C TYR A 64 -4.99 -7.27 -12.58
N ASP A 65 -6.15 -7.86 -12.31
CA ASP A 65 -7.35 -7.14 -11.89
C ASP A 65 -7.64 -7.50 -10.43
N ASP A 66 -7.91 -6.48 -9.62
CA ASP A 66 -8.24 -6.64 -8.20
C ASP A 66 -9.45 -5.78 -7.87
N ILE A 67 -10.53 -6.44 -7.44
CA ILE A 67 -11.79 -5.79 -7.08
C ILE A 67 -11.73 -5.46 -5.59
N TRP A 68 -11.65 -4.17 -5.28
CA TRP A 68 -11.61 -3.71 -3.90
C TRP A 68 -12.30 -2.38 -3.68
N GLN A 69 -12.62 -2.13 -2.41
CA GLN A 69 -13.17 -0.86 -1.93
C GLN A 69 -12.48 -0.46 -0.63
N THR A 70 -12.24 0.83 -0.46
CA THR A 70 -11.70 1.40 0.78
C THR A 70 -12.66 2.38 1.43
N LYS A 71 -12.75 2.32 2.75
CA LYS A 71 -13.63 3.20 3.55
C LYS A 71 -12.92 3.61 4.84
N ASN A 72 -13.46 4.64 5.48
CA ASN A 72 -13.09 5.05 6.84
C ASN A 72 -11.61 5.43 7.02
N PHE A 73 -11.00 6.09 6.02
CA PHE A 73 -9.62 6.56 6.15
C PHE A 73 -9.43 7.47 7.36
N LYS A 74 -8.35 7.23 8.08
CA LYS A 74 -7.83 8.08 9.17
C LYS A 74 -6.35 8.31 8.93
N CYS A 75 -5.91 9.55 9.12
CA CYS A 75 -4.51 9.93 9.04
C CYS A 75 -4.10 10.55 10.38
N LYS A 76 -2.98 10.08 10.93
CA LYS A 76 -2.40 10.59 12.18
C LYS A 76 -0.95 10.95 11.94
N THR A 77 -0.56 12.17 12.31
CA THR A 77 0.85 12.58 12.34
C THR A 77 1.59 11.82 13.45
N LEU A 78 2.72 11.20 13.12
CA LEU A 78 3.61 10.56 14.09
C LEU A 78 4.83 11.43 14.40
N SER A 79 5.40 12.07 13.37
CA SER A 79 6.48 13.05 13.48
C SER A 79 6.47 13.99 12.26
N GLU A 80 7.49 14.84 12.13
CA GLU A 80 7.66 15.68 10.94
C GLU A 80 7.72 14.81 9.66
N ASN A 81 6.79 15.04 8.74
CA ASN A 81 6.63 14.30 7.48
C ASN A 81 6.37 12.78 7.61
N VAL A 82 6.09 12.27 8.81
CA VAL A 82 5.72 10.86 9.03
C VAL A 82 4.27 10.76 9.49
N TYR A 83 3.50 9.94 8.76
CA TYR A 83 2.07 9.82 8.95
C TYR A 83 1.66 8.34 8.96
N LEU A 84 0.76 8.00 9.88
CA LEU A 84 0.05 6.73 9.91
C LEU A 84 -1.28 6.88 9.18
N LEU A 85 -1.45 6.17 8.07
CA LEU A 85 -2.73 5.99 7.41
C LEU A 85 -3.35 4.67 7.86
N THR A 86 -4.62 4.70 8.27
CA THR A 86 -5.40 3.48 8.51
C THR A 86 -6.73 3.55 7.80
N TYR A 87 -7.25 2.40 7.39
CA TYR A 87 -8.50 2.31 6.65
C TYR A 87 -9.08 0.89 6.68
N THR A 88 -10.35 0.77 6.27
CA THR A 88 -10.99 -0.51 6.01
C THR A 88 -10.87 -0.85 4.54
N LEU A 89 -10.34 -2.03 4.24
CA LEU A 89 -10.24 -2.59 2.89
C LEU A 89 -11.21 -3.76 2.74
N ILE A 90 -12.04 -3.71 1.70
CA ILE A 90 -12.92 -4.81 1.29
C ILE A 90 -12.40 -5.33 -0.04
N GLN A 91 -11.93 -6.57 -0.10
CA GLN A 91 -11.46 -7.23 -1.33
C GLN A 91 -12.43 -8.32 -1.76
N ASN A 92 -12.53 -8.54 -3.07
CA ASN A 92 -13.40 -9.56 -3.69
C ASN A 92 -14.85 -9.49 -3.17
N ASN A 93 -15.31 -8.28 -2.85
CA ASN A 93 -16.63 -7.95 -2.30
C ASN A 93 -16.99 -8.58 -0.94
N ASN A 94 -16.14 -9.42 -0.33
CA ASN A 94 -16.49 -10.18 0.89
C ASN A 94 -15.42 -10.14 1.99
N ARG A 95 -14.16 -9.88 1.66
CA ARG A 95 -13.05 -9.95 2.61
C ARG A 95 -12.75 -8.57 3.16
N MET A 96 -13.22 -8.32 4.39
CA MET A 96 -12.92 -7.09 5.11
C MET A 96 -11.64 -7.23 5.94
N THR A 97 -10.72 -6.28 5.80
CA THR A 97 -9.51 -6.14 6.63
C THR A 97 -9.36 -4.70 7.12
N ARG A 98 -8.67 -4.51 8.24
CA ARG A 98 -8.22 -3.20 8.73
C ARG A 98 -6.73 -3.11 8.48
N ARG A 99 -6.32 -2.06 7.79
CA ARG A 99 -4.94 -1.72 7.50
C ARG A 99 -4.58 -0.46 8.25
#